data_AF-A0A951JPI2-F1
#
_entry.id   AF-A0A951JPI2-F1
#
_cell.length_a   1.000
_cell.length_b   1.000
_cell.length_c   1.000
_cell.angle_alpha   90.00
_cell.angle_beta   90.00
_cell.angle_gamma   90.00
#
_symmetry.space_group_name_H-M   'P 1'
#
loop_
_entity.id
_entity.type
_entity.pdbx_description
1 polymer ?
#
loop_
_entity_poly.entity_id
_entity_poly.type
_entity_poly.pdbx_seq_one_letter_code
_entity_poly.pdbx_strand_id
1 'polypeptide(L)'
;MKLRNTSLLLGVVALAACSDQTAPLASVPASGAPLHQAASGRGIQDAYIVVLNEGADPRSVAAVAGVSPSHVYTAALNGFAATLNAGQLNALRHNPAVAFVEQDQVVELATTQSSATWGIDRIDQRSLPLSGTYNYTATAGTIRAYVIDTGVRATHNEFRRSDGTTRAQNNYNATGDGKNYDCNGHGTHVAGT
;
A
#
# COMPACT_ATOMS: atom_id res chain seq x y z
N MET A 1 -94.06 16.24 22.26
CA MET A 1 -93.94 15.59 20.94
C MET A 1 -92.76 16.19 20.19
N LYS A 2 -91.61 15.49 20.20
CA LYS A 2 -90.52 15.49 19.21
C LYS A 2 -89.37 14.67 19.80
N LEU A 3 -89.29 13.39 19.40
CA LEU A 3 -88.15 12.51 19.68
C LEU A 3 -86.97 12.95 18.80
N ARG A 4 -85.73 12.93 19.33
CA ARG A 4 -84.51 12.96 18.52
C ARG A 4 -83.65 11.77 18.88
N ASN A 5 -83.37 10.96 17.85
CA ASN A 5 -82.65 9.70 17.88
C ASN A 5 -81.20 9.85 18.35
N THR A 6 -80.82 8.93 19.22
CA THR A 6 -79.46 8.48 19.51
C THR A 6 -78.86 7.79 18.28
N SER A 7 -77.64 8.16 17.90
CA SER A 7 -76.78 7.36 17.02
C SER A 7 -75.41 7.24 17.67
N LEU A 8 -75.12 6.03 18.16
CA LEU A 8 -73.84 5.64 18.74
C LEU A 8 -72.96 5.12 17.58
N LEU A 9 -71.89 5.83 17.23
CA LEU A 9 -70.87 5.34 16.31
C LEU A 9 -69.91 4.44 17.09
N LEU A 10 -69.92 3.14 16.78
CA LEU A 10 -68.94 2.17 17.26
C LEU A 10 -67.68 2.30 16.38
N GLY A 11 -66.65 2.98 16.89
CA GLY A 11 -65.33 3.04 16.25
C GLY A 11 -64.55 1.76 16.51
N VAL A 12 -64.28 0.97 15.46
CA VAL A 12 -63.37 -0.18 15.52
C VAL A 12 -61.94 0.35 15.51
N VAL A 13 -61.24 0.23 16.64
CA VAL A 13 -59.79 0.48 16.72
C VAL A 13 -59.08 -0.77 16.20
N ALA A 14 -58.49 -0.69 15.01
CA ALA A 14 -57.59 -1.72 14.52
C ALA A 14 -56.25 -1.61 15.25
N LEU A 15 -55.93 -2.58 16.11
CA LEU A 15 -54.58 -2.74 16.64
C LEU A 15 -53.67 -3.19 15.49
N ALA A 16 -52.86 -2.27 14.97
CA ALA A 16 -51.72 -2.63 14.14
C ALA A 16 -50.66 -3.27 15.06
N ALA A 17 -50.60 -4.60 15.06
CA ALA A 17 -49.50 -5.33 15.67
C ALA A 17 -48.23 -5.06 14.85
N CYS A 18 -47.24 -4.37 15.45
CA CYS A 18 -45.90 -4.33 14.90
C CYS A 18 -45.32 -5.74 14.94
N SER A 19 -45.29 -6.42 13.80
CA SER A 19 -44.46 -7.61 13.64
C SER A 19 -43.01 -7.15 13.56
N ASP A 20 -42.23 -7.39 14.60
CA ASP A 20 -40.77 -7.31 14.52
C ASP A 20 -40.29 -8.36 13.51
N GLN A 21 -40.11 -7.93 12.26
CA GLN A 21 -39.33 -8.70 11.31
C GLN A 21 -37.87 -8.60 11.72
N THR A 22 -37.42 -9.57 12.52
CA THR A 22 -36.00 -9.86 12.61
C THR A 22 -35.54 -10.27 11.22
N ALA A 23 -34.93 -9.34 10.49
CA ALA A 23 -34.21 -9.67 9.27
C ALA A 23 -33.21 -10.78 9.61
N PRO A 24 -33.17 -11.90 8.87
CA PRO A 24 -32.14 -12.89 9.09
C PRO A 24 -30.79 -12.21 8.89
N LEU A 25 -29.91 -12.31 9.90
CA LEU A 25 -28.51 -11.92 9.77
C LEU A 25 -27.97 -12.67 8.55
N ALA A 26 -27.58 -11.93 7.52
CA ALA A 26 -26.90 -12.50 6.37
C ALA A 26 -25.71 -13.31 6.90
N SER A 27 -25.65 -14.60 6.54
CA SER A 27 -24.52 -15.45 6.86
C SER A 27 -23.26 -14.84 6.24
N VAL A 28 -22.41 -14.23 7.07
CA VAL A 28 -21.07 -13.81 6.65
C VAL A 28 -20.37 -15.05 6.09
N PRO A 29 -19.86 -15.04 4.86
CA PRO A 29 -19.15 -16.20 4.32
C PRO A 29 -18.02 -16.59 5.28
N ALA A 30 -17.89 -17.89 5.54
CA ALA A 30 -16.96 -18.49 6.51
C ALA A 30 -15.46 -18.35 6.15
N SER A 31 -15.11 -17.41 5.28
CA SER A 31 -13.73 -17.07 4.96
C SER A 31 -13.40 -15.78 5.70
N GLY A 32 -12.45 -15.84 6.64
CA GLY A 32 -11.79 -14.63 7.12
C GLY A 32 -11.21 -13.79 5.97
N ALA A 33 -10.74 -12.58 6.30
CA ALA A 33 -10.12 -11.63 5.40
C ALA A 33 -9.15 -12.30 4.40
N PRO A 34 -9.07 -11.79 3.16
CA PRO A 34 -8.20 -12.33 2.12
C PRO A 34 -6.76 -12.52 2.62
N LEU A 35 -6.16 -13.64 2.22
CA LEU A 35 -4.74 -13.91 2.43
C LEU A 35 -4.05 -13.98 1.06
N HIS A 36 -3.26 -12.97 0.75
CA HIS A 36 -2.44 -12.91 -0.45
C HIS A 36 -1.11 -13.62 -0.17
N GLN A 37 -0.88 -14.75 -0.84
CA GLN A 37 0.37 -15.49 -0.73
C GLN A 37 1.41 -14.93 -1.69
N ALA A 38 2.67 -14.97 -1.28
CA ALA A 38 3.78 -14.61 -2.14
C ALA A 38 3.90 -15.58 -3.32
N ALA A 39 4.58 -15.14 -4.38
CA ALA A 39 4.94 -16.04 -5.47
C ALA A 39 5.81 -17.21 -4.96
N SER A 40 5.70 -18.38 -5.61
CA SER A 40 6.43 -19.58 -5.22
C SER A 40 7.93 -19.31 -5.07
N GLY A 41 8.49 -19.62 -3.90
CA GLY A 41 9.91 -19.43 -3.59
C GLY A 41 10.32 -18.01 -3.19
N ARG A 42 9.39 -17.05 -3.13
CA ARG A 42 9.68 -15.66 -2.72
C ARG A 42 9.20 -15.32 -1.31
N GLY A 43 8.21 -16.05 -0.80
CA GLY A 43 7.62 -15.80 0.51
C GLY A 43 8.59 -16.02 1.66
N ILE A 44 8.59 -15.09 2.61
CA ILE A 44 9.29 -15.21 3.87
C ILE A 44 8.37 -15.96 4.83
N GLN A 45 8.88 -17.01 5.46
CA GLN A 45 8.07 -17.84 6.33
C GLN A 45 7.56 -17.04 7.54
N ASP A 46 6.26 -17.17 7.81
CA ASP A 46 5.54 -16.56 8.92
C ASP A 46 5.56 -15.02 8.97
N ALA A 47 6.15 -14.34 8.00
CA ALA A 47 6.18 -12.89 7.90
C ALA A 47 5.01 -12.38 7.06
N TYR A 48 4.24 -11.44 7.62
CA TYR A 48 3.05 -10.90 6.98
C TYR A 48 2.93 -9.40 7.19
N ILE A 49 2.30 -8.76 6.21
CA ILE A 49 1.77 -7.40 6.28
C ILE A 49 0.26 -7.53 6.49
N VAL A 50 -0.23 -7.01 7.61
CA VAL A 50 -1.66 -6.96 7.94
C VAL A 50 -2.17 -5.57 7.64
N VAL A 51 -3.07 -5.47 6.67
CA VAL A 51 -3.67 -4.21 6.24
C VAL A 51 -5.06 -4.09 6.83
N LEU A 52 -5.34 -2.93 7.41
CA LEU A 52 -6.57 -2.67 8.12
C LEU A 52 -7.50 -1.76 7.31
N ASN A 53 -8.78 -1.87 7.61
CA ASN A 53 -9.78 -0.93 7.17
C ASN A 53 -9.46 0.48 7.72
N GLU A 54 -9.95 1.51 7.02
CA GLU A 54 -9.79 2.89 7.45
C GLU A 54 -10.38 3.12 8.85
N GLY A 55 -9.70 3.91 9.69
CA GLY A 55 -10.13 4.24 11.05
C GLY A 55 -9.79 3.21 12.13
N ALA A 56 -9.32 2.02 11.78
CA ALA A 56 -8.80 1.06 12.76
C ALA A 56 -7.39 1.46 13.25
N ASP A 57 -7.09 1.30 14.54
CA ASP A 57 -5.73 1.52 15.06
C ASP A 57 -4.87 0.25 14.96
N PRO A 58 -3.77 0.26 14.18
CA PRO A 58 -2.88 -0.89 14.03
C PRO A 58 -2.31 -1.42 15.34
N ARG A 59 -1.96 -0.53 16.28
CA ARG A 59 -1.35 -0.95 17.55
C ARG A 59 -2.35 -1.68 18.42
N SER A 60 -3.58 -1.17 18.51
CA SER A 60 -4.65 -1.83 19.25
C SER A 60 -5.00 -3.20 18.66
N VAL A 61 -5.14 -3.29 17.33
CA VAL A 61 -5.44 -4.57 16.66
C VAL A 61 -4.34 -5.60 16.89
N ALA A 62 -3.07 -5.20 16.77
CA ALA A 62 -1.94 -6.08 17.04
C ALA A 62 -1.89 -6.54 18.50
N ALA A 63 -2.11 -5.62 19.46
CA ALA A 63 -2.09 -5.93 20.89
C ALA A 63 -3.18 -6.94 21.30
N VAL A 64 -4.41 -6.77 20.79
CA VAL A 64 -5.51 -7.71 21.04
C VAL A 64 -5.20 -9.11 20.48
N ALA A 65 -4.50 -9.18 19.36
CA ALA A 65 -4.04 -10.44 18.77
C ALA A 65 -2.77 -11.02 19.44
N GLY A 66 -2.21 -10.35 20.46
CA GLY A 66 -0.96 -10.76 21.10
C GLY A 66 0.25 -10.70 20.17
N VAL A 67 0.24 -9.78 19.20
CA VAL A 67 1.29 -9.58 18.19
C VAL A 67 2.11 -8.35 18.55
N SER A 68 3.44 -8.47 18.46
CA SER A 68 4.36 -7.33 18.51
C SER A 68 4.80 -6.97 17.09
N PRO A 69 4.34 -5.85 16.52
CA PRO A 69 4.74 -5.45 15.18
C PRO A 69 6.22 -5.19 15.04
N SER A 70 6.82 -5.64 13.93
CA SER A 70 8.16 -5.20 13.51
C SER A 70 8.11 -3.80 12.89
N HIS A 71 6.98 -3.44 12.28
CA HIS A 71 6.73 -2.11 11.75
C HIS A 71 5.24 -1.75 11.81
N VAL A 72 4.92 -0.49 12.05
CA VAL A 72 3.55 0.02 12.02
C VAL A 72 3.46 1.09 10.93
N TYR A 73 2.53 0.88 10.00
CA TYR A 73 2.29 1.81 8.90
C TYR A 73 1.11 2.72 9.23
N THR A 74 1.31 4.03 9.02
CA THR A 74 0.30 5.05 9.29
C THR A 74 0.19 6.12 8.21
N ALA A 75 0.99 6.02 7.14
CA ALA A 75 1.11 7.07 6.12
C ALA A 75 0.45 6.67 4.80
N ALA A 76 1.03 5.70 4.07
CA ALA A 76 0.53 5.24 2.78
C ALA A 76 -0.45 4.05 2.90
N LEU A 77 -0.34 3.30 3.99
CA LEU A 77 -1.25 2.22 4.35
C LEU A 77 -1.52 2.27 5.85
N ASN A 78 -2.69 1.77 6.25
CA ASN A 78 -3.07 1.59 7.66
C ASN A 78 -2.86 0.13 8.03
N GLY A 79 -1.87 -0.18 8.86
CA GLY A 79 -1.59 -1.58 9.19
C GLY A 79 -0.25 -1.79 9.88
N PHE A 80 0.22 -3.04 9.86
CA PHE A 80 1.49 -3.41 10.48
C PHE A 80 2.13 -4.62 9.81
N ALA A 81 3.45 -4.72 9.90
CA ALA A 81 4.21 -5.92 9.55
C ALA A 81 4.57 -6.68 10.83
N ALA A 82 4.49 -8.01 10.80
CA ALA A 82 4.84 -8.87 11.92
C ALA A 82 5.14 -10.31 11.47
N THR A 83 5.86 -11.03 12.33
CA THR A 83 5.89 -12.49 12.29
C THR A 83 4.68 -13.05 13.04
N LEU A 84 3.89 -13.91 12.40
CA LEU A 84 2.64 -14.46 12.92
C LEU A 84 2.71 -15.98 12.96
N ASN A 85 2.36 -16.57 14.10
CA ASN A 85 2.05 -18.01 14.12
C ASN A 85 0.68 -18.29 13.49
N ALA A 86 0.38 -19.56 13.22
CA ALA A 86 -0.87 -19.97 12.57
C ALA A 86 -2.14 -19.51 13.33
N GLY A 87 -2.12 -19.49 14.66
CA GLY A 87 -3.23 -19.04 15.49
C GLY A 87 -3.45 -17.52 15.39
N GLN A 88 -2.37 -16.74 15.46
CA GLN A 88 -2.41 -15.28 15.29
C GLN A 88 -2.86 -14.88 13.90
N LEU A 89 -2.32 -15.53 12.85
CA LEU A 89 -2.76 -15.31 11.47
C LEU A 89 -4.25 -15.60 11.33
N ASN A 90 -4.73 -16.74 11.86
CA ASN A 90 -6.14 -17.08 11.82
C ASN A 90 -7.01 -16.07 12.57
N ALA A 91 -6.58 -15.64 13.76
CA ALA A 91 -7.30 -14.64 14.56
C ALA A 91 -7.39 -13.29 13.84
N LEU A 92 -6.28 -12.81 13.25
CA LEU A 92 -6.26 -11.56 12.50
C LEU A 92 -7.11 -11.63 11.24
N ARG A 93 -7.10 -12.75 10.52
CA ARG A 93 -8.00 -12.94 9.37
C ARG A 93 -9.48 -12.91 9.77
N HIS A 94 -9.84 -13.27 11.00
CA HIS A 94 -11.23 -13.19 11.48
C HIS A 94 -11.53 -11.89 12.24
N ASN A 95 -10.58 -10.96 12.30
CA ASN A 95 -10.82 -9.65 12.91
C ASN A 95 -11.51 -8.72 11.89
N PRO A 96 -12.70 -8.16 12.18
CA PRO A 96 -13.44 -7.30 11.25
C PRO A 96 -12.71 -6.00 10.90
N ALA A 97 -11.69 -5.60 11.66
CA ALA A 97 -10.85 -4.45 11.34
C ALA A 97 -9.82 -4.74 10.25
N VAL A 98 -9.55 -6.02 9.93
CA VAL A 98 -8.56 -6.41 8.91
C VAL A 98 -9.18 -6.41 7.53
N ALA A 99 -8.60 -5.63 6.62
CA ALA A 99 -9.00 -5.59 5.22
C ALA A 99 -8.46 -6.81 4.47
N PHE A 100 -7.16 -7.10 4.62
CA PHE A 100 -6.50 -8.28 4.09
C PHE A 100 -5.15 -8.52 4.79
N VAL A 101 -4.59 -9.71 4.57
CA VAL A 101 -3.24 -10.08 4.98
C VAL A 101 -2.44 -10.47 3.75
N GLU A 102 -1.19 -10.01 3.65
CA GLU A 102 -0.27 -10.36 2.58
C GLU A 102 1.00 -10.98 3.17
N GLN A 103 1.48 -12.08 2.59
CA GLN A 103 2.75 -12.68 2.98
C GLN A 103 3.91 -11.80 2.51
N ASP A 104 4.82 -11.48 3.41
CA ASP A 104 6.03 -10.74 3.08
C ASP A 104 6.93 -11.58 2.15
N GLN A 105 7.64 -10.91 1.24
CA GLN A 105 8.36 -11.58 0.18
C GLN A 105 9.63 -10.83 -0.24
N VAL A 106 10.60 -11.61 -0.71
CA VAL A 106 11.85 -11.07 -1.24
C VAL A 106 11.57 -10.39 -2.60
N VAL A 107 12.08 -9.18 -2.77
CA VAL A 107 12.15 -8.46 -4.05
C VAL A 107 13.61 -8.39 -4.48
N GLU A 108 13.88 -8.64 -5.76
CA GLU A 108 15.24 -8.66 -6.31
C GLU A 108 15.31 -7.82 -7.58
N LEU A 109 16.52 -7.43 -7.97
CA LEU A 109 16.77 -6.76 -9.23
C LEU A 109 16.47 -7.69 -10.39
N ALA A 110 15.82 -7.15 -11.43
CA ALA A 110 15.84 -7.79 -12.73
C ALA A 110 17.27 -7.66 -13.30
N THR A 111 18.02 -8.75 -13.35
CA THR A 111 19.44 -8.73 -13.73
C THR A 111 19.68 -8.65 -15.24
N THR A 112 18.65 -8.83 -16.05
CA THR A 112 18.76 -8.79 -17.51
C THR A 112 18.15 -7.51 -18.06
N GLN A 113 19.01 -6.59 -18.51
CA GLN A 113 18.61 -5.41 -19.28
C GLN A 113 19.07 -5.56 -20.73
N SER A 114 18.18 -6.07 -21.58
CA SER A 114 18.40 -6.14 -23.03
C SER A 114 18.35 -4.73 -23.62
N SER A 115 19.36 -4.32 -24.41
CA SER A 115 19.35 -3.05 -25.18
C SER A 115 19.29 -1.75 -24.35
N ALA A 116 20.18 -1.60 -23.37
CA ALA A 116 20.42 -0.34 -22.64
C ALA A 116 20.73 0.85 -23.58
N THR A 117 20.46 2.07 -23.11
CA THR A 117 19.66 3.12 -23.78
C THR A 117 20.13 3.71 -25.11
N TRP A 118 19.23 3.63 -26.11
CA TRP A 118 19.02 4.54 -27.26
C TRP A 118 17.90 5.59 -26.99
N GLY A 119 17.23 5.48 -25.83
CA GLY A 119 15.90 6.05 -25.60
C GLY A 119 15.82 7.53 -25.22
N ILE A 120 16.88 8.13 -24.68
CA ILE A 120 16.84 9.54 -24.26
C ILE A 120 16.75 10.45 -25.50
N ASP A 121 17.59 10.22 -26.50
CA ASP A 121 17.56 10.92 -27.79
C ASP A 121 16.28 10.62 -28.60
N ARG A 122 15.56 9.52 -28.32
CA ARG A 122 14.26 9.26 -28.94
C ARG A 122 13.13 10.11 -28.34
N ILE A 123 13.23 10.47 -27.06
CA ILE A 123 12.11 11.07 -26.34
C ILE A 123 12.00 12.57 -26.59
N ASP A 124 13.11 13.23 -26.93
CA ASP A 124 13.14 14.67 -27.20
C ASP A 124 13.08 15.02 -28.70
N GLN A 125 13.26 14.05 -29.61
CA GLN A 125 13.05 14.23 -31.05
C GLN A 125 12.02 13.26 -31.63
N ARG A 126 11.08 13.78 -32.44
CA ARG A 126 10.06 12.95 -33.12
C ARG A 126 10.54 12.37 -34.44
N SER A 127 11.45 13.05 -35.13
CA SER A 127 11.89 12.72 -36.48
C SER A 127 13.22 11.99 -36.47
N LEU A 128 13.38 11.04 -37.39
CA LEU A 128 14.66 10.36 -37.67
C LEU A 128 15.42 11.11 -38.79
N PRO A 129 16.76 10.96 -38.91
CA PRO A 129 17.64 10.17 -38.04
C PRO A 129 17.85 10.82 -36.68
N LEU A 130 18.21 9.99 -35.70
CA LEU A 130 18.51 10.42 -34.35
C LEU A 130 19.74 11.35 -34.32
N SER A 131 19.67 12.48 -33.60
CA SER A 131 20.72 13.50 -33.55
C SER A 131 21.84 13.25 -32.55
N GLY A 132 21.67 12.27 -31.64
CA GLY A 132 22.59 11.99 -30.54
C GLY A 132 22.57 13.05 -29.44
N THR A 133 21.57 13.93 -29.40
CA THR A 133 21.52 15.09 -28.50
C THR A 133 20.19 15.12 -27.77
N TYR A 134 20.22 15.25 -26.43
CA TYR A 134 19.04 15.45 -25.61
C TYR A 134 18.85 16.93 -25.24
N ASN A 135 17.80 17.54 -25.77
CA ASN A 135 17.41 18.93 -25.50
C ASN A 135 16.26 18.97 -24.50
N TYR A 136 16.52 19.52 -23.31
CA TYR A 136 15.50 19.79 -22.31
C TYR A 136 15.39 21.30 -22.06
N THR A 137 14.16 21.82 -22.02
CA THR A 137 13.90 23.26 -21.77
C THR A 137 13.66 23.58 -20.30
N ALA A 138 13.45 22.57 -19.45
CA ALA A 138 13.17 22.72 -18.04
C ALA A 138 14.26 22.08 -17.17
N THR A 139 14.81 22.84 -16.23
CA THR A 139 15.83 22.37 -15.28
C THR A 139 15.23 21.64 -14.07
N ALA A 140 13.90 21.70 -13.90
CA ALA A 140 13.16 21.03 -12.82
C ALA A 140 13.74 21.29 -11.41
N GLY A 141 14.36 22.44 -11.16
CA GLY A 141 15.14 22.72 -9.95
C GLY A 141 14.39 22.65 -8.61
N THR A 142 13.06 22.63 -8.65
CA THR A 142 12.19 22.47 -7.46
C THR A 142 11.56 21.08 -7.34
N ILE A 143 11.74 20.22 -8.34
CA ILE A 143 11.15 18.88 -8.37
C ILE A 143 12.11 17.90 -7.71
N ARG A 144 11.56 16.95 -6.96
CA ARG A 144 12.30 15.81 -6.40
C ARG A 144 11.72 14.53 -6.97
N ALA A 145 12.55 13.74 -7.64
CA ALA A 145 12.25 12.37 -7.98
C ALA A 145 12.76 11.44 -6.88
N TYR A 146 11.93 10.50 -6.45
CA TYR A 146 12.32 9.45 -5.49
C TYR A 146 12.48 8.13 -6.24
N VAL A 147 13.64 7.51 -6.08
CA VAL A 147 14.00 6.22 -6.67
C VAL A 147 14.28 5.25 -5.53
N ILE A 148 13.57 4.13 -5.49
CA ILE A 148 13.77 3.06 -4.50
C ILE A 148 14.58 1.97 -5.21
N ASP A 149 15.86 1.88 -4.87
CA ASP A 149 16.82 1.01 -5.57
C ASP A 149 18.01 0.66 -4.65
N THR A 150 19.11 0.13 -5.18
CA THR A 150 20.31 -0.32 -4.46
C THR A 150 21.11 0.80 -3.79
N GLY A 151 20.62 2.04 -3.84
CA GLY A 151 21.29 3.26 -3.41
C GLY A 151 21.80 4.08 -4.60
N VAL A 152 22.49 5.18 -4.31
CA VAL A 152 23.13 6.02 -5.33
C VAL A 152 24.55 6.40 -4.94
N ARG A 153 25.49 6.37 -5.90
CA ARG A 153 26.81 7.01 -5.76
C ARG A 153 26.68 8.51 -6.00
N ALA A 154 26.14 9.22 -5.02
CA ALA A 154 25.90 10.67 -5.07
C ALA A 154 27.16 11.52 -5.36
N THR A 155 28.36 10.96 -5.19
CA THR A 155 29.64 11.59 -5.51
C THR A 155 30.05 11.50 -6.98
N HIS A 156 29.26 10.81 -7.84
CA HIS A 156 29.53 10.72 -9.27
C HIS A 156 29.49 12.12 -9.94
N ASN A 157 30.45 12.41 -10.83
CA ASN A 157 30.55 13.72 -11.51
C ASN A 157 29.27 14.09 -12.27
N GLU A 158 28.59 13.11 -12.86
CA GLU A 158 27.31 13.29 -13.54
C GLU A 158 26.23 13.95 -12.67
N PHE A 159 26.25 13.73 -11.34
CA PHE A 159 25.30 14.34 -10.41
C PHE A 159 25.75 15.70 -9.87
N ARG A 160 26.95 16.16 -10.20
CA ARG A 160 27.44 17.45 -9.73
C ARG A 160 26.69 18.59 -10.41
N ARG A 161 26.37 19.61 -9.61
CA ARG A 161 25.92 20.92 -10.07
C ARG A 161 27.14 21.82 -10.30
N SER A 162 26.94 22.90 -11.06
CA SER A 162 27.97 23.90 -11.34
C SER A 162 28.48 24.63 -10.08
N ASP A 163 27.67 24.68 -9.01
CA ASP A 163 28.04 25.24 -7.70
C ASP A 163 28.86 24.28 -6.82
N GLY A 164 29.19 23.08 -7.32
CA GLY A 164 29.95 22.07 -6.59
C GLY A 164 29.11 21.14 -5.70
N THR A 165 27.80 21.36 -5.58
CA THR A 165 26.88 20.47 -4.85
C THR A 165 26.46 19.26 -5.66
N THR A 166 25.80 18.26 -5.04
CA THR A 166 25.24 17.09 -5.74
C THR A 166 23.72 17.13 -5.80
N ARG A 167 23.15 16.71 -6.94
CA ARG A 167 21.70 16.58 -7.14
C ARG A 167 21.12 15.22 -6.72
N ALA A 168 21.97 14.27 -6.33
CA ALA A 168 21.56 12.96 -5.85
C ALA A 168 21.89 12.82 -4.35
N GLN A 169 21.04 12.10 -3.62
CA GLN A 169 21.25 11.84 -2.19
C GLN A 169 20.59 10.51 -1.79
N ASN A 170 21.23 9.76 -0.88
CA ASN A 170 20.61 8.61 -0.23
C ASN A 170 19.72 9.11 0.92
N ASN A 171 18.43 8.79 0.87
CA ASN A 171 17.44 9.28 1.85
C ASN A 171 17.02 8.23 2.88
N TYR A 172 16.92 6.97 2.46
CA TYR A 172 16.42 5.88 3.30
C TYR A 172 17.13 4.57 2.94
N ASN A 173 17.47 3.77 3.94
CA ASN A 173 18.02 2.43 3.78
C ASN A 173 17.01 1.42 4.34
N ALA A 174 16.36 0.67 3.44
CA ALA A 174 15.36 -0.32 3.78
C ALA A 174 15.96 -1.69 4.17
N THR A 175 17.23 -1.96 3.84
CA THR A 175 17.88 -3.26 4.10
C THR A 175 18.46 -3.34 5.51
N GLY A 176 18.73 -2.20 6.14
CA GLY A 176 19.28 -2.14 7.50
C GLY A 176 20.75 -2.59 7.59
N ASP A 177 21.44 -2.74 6.46
CA ASP A 177 22.83 -3.20 6.39
C ASP A 177 23.87 -2.14 6.76
N GLY A 178 23.42 -0.91 7.07
CA GLY A 178 24.26 0.23 7.39
C GLY A 178 24.97 0.87 6.19
N LYS A 179 24.75 0.38 4.97
CA LYS A 179 25.41 0.87 3.75
C LYS A 179 24.52 1.89 3.05
N ASN A 180 24.73 3.16 3.36
CA ASN A 180 24.01 4.28 2.76
C ASN A 180 24.68 4.76 1.46
N TYR A 181 25.07 3.83 0.60
CA TYR A 181 25.68 4.08 -0.71
C TYR A 181 25.41 2.90 -1.65
N ASP A 182 25.49 3.15 -2.95
CA ASP A 182 25.25 2.10 -3.95
C ASP A 182 26.37 1.06 -3.96
N CYS A 183 26.02 -0.18 -3.61
CA CYS A 183 26.94 -1.32 -3.61
C CYS A 183 26.81 -2.20 -4.87
N ASN A 184 25.82 -1.94 -5.72
CA ASN A 184 25.54 -2.74 -6.90
C ASN A 184 25.83 -1.98 -8.20
N GLY A 185 25.45 -0.72 -8.27
CA GLY A 185 25.55 0.13 -9.46
C GLY A 185 24.22 0.36 -10.16
N HIS A 186 23.22 -0.52 -9.94
CA HIS A 186 21.90 -0.41 -10.57
C HIS A 186 21.22 0.91 -10.22
N GLY A 187 21.13 1.27 -8.93
CA GLY A 187 20.49 2.52 -8.51
C GLY A 187 21.22 3.77 -9.00
N THR A 188 22.55 3.75 -9.11
CA THR A 188 23.32 4.84 -9.74
C THR A 188 23.00 4.97 -11.23
N HIS A 189 22.86 3.87 -11.95
CA HIS A 189 22.47 3.88 -13.36
C HIS A 189 21.04 4.39 -13.53
N VAL A 190 20.08 3.88 -12.76
CA VAL A 190 18.68 4.30 -12.78
C VAL A 190 18.54 5.79 -12.46
N ALA A 191 19.25 6.30 -11.45
CA ALA A 191 19.22 7.72 -11.10
C ALA A 191 19.87 8.64 -12.15
N GLY A 192 20.75 8.09 -13.01
CA GLY A 192 21.42 8.83 -14.08
C GLY A 192 20.66 8.83 -15.41
N THR A 193 19.59 8.03 -15.54
CA THR A 193 18.74 7.92 -16.74
C THR A 193 17.54 8.84 -16.63
#